data_AF-A0A1A9A7K9-F1
#
_entry.id   AF-A0A1A9A7K9-F1
#
_cell.length_a   1.000
_cell.length_b   1.000
_cell.length_c   1.000
_cell.angle_alpha   90.00
_cell.angle_beta   90.00
_cell.angle_gamma   90.00
#
_symmetry.space_group_name_H-M   'P 1'
#
loop_
_entity.id
_entity.type
_entity.pdbx_description
1 polymer ?
#
loop_
_entity_poly.entity_id
_entity_poly.type
_entity_poly.pdbx_seq_one_letter_code
_entity_poly.pdbx_strand_id
1 'polypeptide(L)'
;MISTRRRTLLAAALTVAATAWGALAAVGPAHAMDTQAVRDGSLTLSGDPGDPITDGGTYSFSTAAGNAMNVTAFHNSINLRFWDPTYSYQSITFALPTTQSFAVGSYPDATNQTYESDRPGLSLPNLTGGYCGTATGSFTITDLVWGPHDYLEKFDATFEQHCTGTTGSARGEVHIQNPPPPPVLTIGVELADSGTISARSGDAVVHGTVTCSQPVTIYLEGEFTQGPAGRQASGVYRAEAACTPGGPVPWTASVPTYTEVAWRQGDVSVPVRAYTYEPFYLFWVNAEDSGVVRLRKG
;
A
#
# COMPACT_ATOMS: atom_id res chain seq x y z
N MET A 1 60.94 27.67 -59.16
CA MET A 1 60.70 28.34 -57.87
C MET A 1 59.21 28.48 -57.66
N ILE A 2 58.59 27.61 -56.86
CA ILE A 2 57.20 27.74 -56.42
C ILE A 2 57.20 27.40 -54.92
N SER A 3 56.92 28.40 -54.10
CA SER A 3 57.01 28.34 -52.64
C SER A 3 55.75 27.74 -52.02
N THR A 4 55.94 26.73 -51.18
CA THR A 4 54.94 26.06 -50.34
C THR A 4 54.55 26.96 -49.15
N ARG A 5 53.28 27.41 -49.11
CA ARG A 5 52.68 28.03 -47.90
C ARG A 5 51.91 26.97 -47.11
N ARG A 6 52.38 26.70 -45.89
CA ARG A 6 51.68 25.94 -44.85
C ARG A 6 50.37 26.63 -44.49
N ARG A 7 49.25 25.92 -44.53
CA ARG A 7 47.97 26.34 -43.93
C ARG A 7 47.76 25.52 -42.66
N THR A 8 47.88 26.18 -41.52
CA THR A 8 47.48 25.69 -40.20
C THR A 8 45.96 25.61 -40.13
N LEU A 9 45.44 24.41 -39.85
CA LEU A 9 44.02 24.16 -39.59
C LEU A 9 43.70 24.57 -38.15
N LEU A 10 42.83 25.55 -37.97
CA LEU A 10 42.16 25.85 -36.70
C LEU A 10 40.95 24.91 -36.59
N ALA A 11 41.04 23.92 -35.69
CA ALA A 11 39.92 23.07 -35.33
C ALA A 11 38.96 23.86 -34.43
N ALA A 12 37.79 24.22 -34.96
CA ALA A 12 36.68 24.73 -34.16
C ALA A 12 36.01 23.54 -33.46
N ALA A 13 36.14 23.47 -32.13
CA ALA A 13 35.45 22.49 -31.31
C ALA A 13 33.95 22.84 -31.25
N LEU A 14 33.11 22.05 -31.93
CA LEU A 14 31.66 22.04 -31.69
C LEU A 14 31.39 21.28 -30.39
N THR A 15 31.00 21.98 -29.34
CA THR A 15 30.38 21.39 -28.16
C THR A 15 28.91 21.11 -28.44
N VAL A 16 28.57 19.87 -28.77
CA VAL A 16 27.19 19.39 -28.80
C VAL A 16 26.77 19.14 -27.36
N ALA A 17 26.00 20.06 -26.77
CA ALA A 17 25.30 19.82 -25.51
C ALA A 17 24.04 19.01 -25.81
N ALA A 18 24.14 17.69 -25.78
CA ALA A 18 22.99 16.80 -25.82
C ALA A 18 22.29 16.85 -24.45
N THR A 19 21.22 17.63 -24.33
CA THR A 19 20.31 17.54 -23.18
C THR A 19 19.49 16.26 -23.33
N ALA A 20 20.00 15.16 -22.76
CA ALA A 20 19.23 13.95 -22.61
C ALA A 20 18.08 14.21 -21.62
N TRP A 21 16.86 14.33 -22.15
CA TRP A 21 15.63 14.20 -21.37
C TRP A 21 15.52 12.74 -20.94
N GLY A 22 16.20 12.40 -19.84
CA GLY A 22 15.92 11.16 -19.13
C GLY A 22 14.59 11.32 -18.42
N ALA A 23 13.51 10.79 -18.99
CA ALA A 23 12.34 10.47 -18.20
C ALA A 23 12.79 9.45 -17.14
N LEU A 24 13.08 9.92 -15.94
CA LEU A 24 13.01 9.08 -14.76
C LEU A 24 11.55 8.66 -14.66
N ALA A 25 11.21 7.53 -15.27
CA ALA A 25 10.11 6.73 -14.78
C ALA A 25 10.45 6.47 -13.32
N ALA A 26 9.82 7.21 -12.41
CA ALA A 26 9.72 6.80 -11.03
C ALA A 26 9.07 5.43 -11.10
N VAL A 27 9.89 4.39 -11.00
CA VAL A 27 9.40 3.07 -10.65
C VAL A 27 8.83 3.29 -9.26
N GLY A 28 7.52 3.53 -9.17
CA GLY A 28 6.83 3.47 -7.89
C GLY A 28 7.25 2.15 -7.24
N PRO A 29 7.47 2.12 -5.92
CA PRO A 29 7.73 0.84 -5.26
C PRO A 29 6.63 -0.13 -5.73
N ALA A 30 7.04 -1.25 -6.33
CA ALA A 30 6.13 -2.35 -6.53
C ALA A 30 5.49 -2.59 -5.15
N HIS A 31 4.17 -2.44 -5.05
CA HIS A 31 3.44 -2.61 -3.81
C HIS A 31 3.78 -4.01 -3.29
N ALA A 32 4.69 -4.09 -2.32
CA ALA A 32 4.94 -5.31 -1.60
C ALA A 32 3.62 -5.64 -0.90
N MET A 33 3.06 -6.82 -1.16
CA MET A 33 1.92 -7.33 -0.40
C MET A 33 2.23 -7.17 1.09
N ASP A 34 1.36 -6.45 1.78
CA ASP A 34 1.65 -5.86 3.09
C ASP A 34 1.94 -6.98 4.09
N THR A 35 3.22 -7.16 4.39
CA THR A 35 3.73 -8.25 5.20
C THR A 35 3.92 -7.73 6.60
N GLN A 36 3.13 -8.23 7.54
CA GLN A 36 3.14 -7.81 8.94
C GLN A 36 4.19 -8.63 9.71
N ALA A 37 5.05 -7.94 10.46
CA ALA A 37 5.89 -8.61 11.44
C ALA A 37 5.01 -9.15 12.58
N VAL A 38 5.12 -10.45 12.87
CA VAL A 38 4.38 -11.08 13.96
C VAL A 38 5.05 -10.71 15.29
N ARG A 39 4.28 -10.16 16.24
CA ARG A 39 4.83 -9.78 17.56
C ARG A 39 4.92 -10.97 18.51
N ASP A 40 3.78 -11.57 18.82
CA ASP A 40 3.70 -12.80 19.57
C ASP A 40 3.15 -13.87 18.65
N GLY A 41 3.94 -14.90 18.38
CA GLY A 41 3.52 -15.97 17.49
C GLY A 41 4.21 -17.28 17.76
N SER A 42 3.50 -18.36 17.48
CA SER A 42 4.03 -19.71 17.55
C SER A 42 3.43 -20.61 16.49
N LEU A 43 4.22 -21.57 16.03
CA LEU A 43 3.82 -22.68 15.18
C LEU A 43 4.34 -23.96 15.82
N THR A 44 3.43 -24.90 16.12
CA THR A 44 3.80 -26.28 16.42
C THR A 44 3.46 -27.17 15.24
N LEU A 45 4.27 -28.19 15.02
CA LEU A 45 4.05 -29.18 13.98
C LEU A 45 4.53 -30.54 14.46
N SER A 46 3.69 -31.55 14.34
CA SER A 46 4.01 -32.94 14.67
C SER A 46 3.42 -33.85 13.60
N GLY A 47 4.02 -35.00 13.37
CA GLY A 47 3.40 -35.98 12.51
C GLY A 47 3.63 -37.41 12.94
N ASP A 48 2.81 -38.30 12.38
CA ASP A 48 2.92 -39.72 12.61
C ASP A 48 4.14 -40.31 11.87
N PRO A 49 4.68 -41.46 12.30
CA PRO A 49 5.69 -42.17 11.53
C PRO A 49 5.25 -42.39 10.07
N GLY A 50 6.12 -42.01 9.13
CA GLY A 50 5.85 -42.11 7.69
C GLY A 50 5.09 -40.93 7.08
N ASP A 51 4.81 -39.87 7.85
CA ASP A 51 4.42 -38.57 7.31
C ASP A 51 5.62 -37.89 6.63
N PRO A 52 5.54 -37.50 5.35
CA PRO A 52 6.67 -36.95 4.61
C PRO A 52 6.97 -35.48 4.95
N ILE A 53 6.10 -34.79 5.68
CA ILE A 53 6.27 -33.37 6.04
C ILE A 53 7.18 -33.25 7.27
N THR A 54 7.00 -34.15 8.24
CA THR A 54 7.65 -34.14 9.56
C THR A 54 8.60 -35.31 9.76
N ASP A 55 8.56 -36.34 8.92
CA ASP A 55 9.26 -37.63 9.13
C ASP A 55 8.99 -38.24 10.51
N GLY A 56 7.76 -38.06 11.03
CA GLY A 56 7.36 -38.48 12.37
C GLY A 56 7.91 -37.60 13.51
N GLY A 57 8.52 -36.46 13.17
CA GLY A 57 9.12 -35.52 14.11
C GLY A 57 8.10 -34.60 14.79
N THR A 58 8.60 -33.83 15.76
CA THR A 58 7.86 -32.73 16.40
C THR A 58 8.73 -31.48 16.41
N TYR A 59 8.15 -30.35 16.01
CA TYR A 59 8.80 -29.08 15.77
C TYR A 59 8.01 -27.95 16.42
N SER A 60 8.72 -26.93 16.90
CA SER A 60 8.13 -25.74 17.49
C SER A 60 8.95 -24.52 17.10
N PHE A 61 8.27 -23.49 16.62
CA PHE A 61 8.83 -22.21 16.27
C PHE A 61 8.07 -21.13 17.02
N SER A 62 8.76 -20.10 17.52
CA SER A 62 8.08 -18.96 18.13
C SER A 62 8.92 -17.69 18.10
N THR A 63 8.26 -16.54 18.12
CA THR A 63 8.94 -15.25 18.30
C THR A 63 9.66 -15.19 19.65
N ALA A 64 9.10 -15.80 20.69
CA ALA A 64 9.72 -15.93 22.01
C ALA A 64 11.03 -16.75 22.01
N ALA A 65 11.16 -17.75 21.11
CA ALA A 65 12.38 -18.50 20.89
C ALA A 65 13.38 -17.79 19.95
N GLY A 66 13.03 -16.60 19.44
CA GLY A 66 13.87 -15.82 18.53
C GLY A 66 13.69 -16.14 17.05
N ASN A 67 12.69 -16.92 16.66
CA ASN A 67 12.37 -17.12 15.24
C ASN A 67 11.79 -15.83 14.65
N ALA A 68 12.31 -15.39 13.51
CA ALA A 68 11.70 -14.31 12.76
C ALA A 68 10.42 -14.82 12.10
N MET A 69 9.30 -14.16 12.34
CA MET A 69 7.98 -14.51 11.81
C MET A 69 7.31 -13.30 11.17
N ASN A 70 6.74 -13.50 9.98
CA ASN A 70 5.97 -12.49 9.29
C ASN A 70 4.73 -13.13 8.67
N VAL A 71 3.63 -12.39 8.64
CA VAL A 71 2.38 -12.85 8.05
C VAL A 71 1.97 -11.94 6.90
N THR A 72 1.63 -12.54 5.77
CA THR A 72 0.89 -11.86 4.70
C THR A 72 -0.55 -12.35 4.82
N ALA A 73 -1.48 -11.42 5.05
CA ALA A 73 -2.87 -11.75 5.33
C ALA A 73 -3.80 -10.97 4.40
N PHE A 74 -4.84 -11.66 3.95
CA PHE A 74 -6.02 -11.17 3.26
C PHE A 74 -7.23 -11.85 3.89
N HIS A 75 -8.41 -11.25 3.75
CA HIS A 75 -9.65 -11.83 4.25
C HIS A 75 -9.88 -13.32 3.89
N ASN A 76 -9.32 -13.83 2.79
CA ASN A 76 -9.43 -15.23 2.36
C ASN A 76 -8.10 -16.00 2.32
N SER A 77 -6.97 -15.42 2.72
CA SER A 77 -5.66 -16.09 2.67
C SER A 77 -4.73 -15.60 3.78
N ILE A 78 -4.16 -16.52 4.55
CA ILE A 78 -3.20 -16.22 5.61
C ILE A 78 -1.95 -17.07 5.34
N ASN A 79 -0.83 -16.40 5.02
CA ASN A 79 0.48 -17.02 4.82
C ASN A 79 1.42 -16.58 5.95
N LEU A 80 1.68 -17.48 6.90
CA LEU A 80 2.70 -17.28 7.93
C LEU A 80 4.03 -17.78 7.39
N ARG A 81 5.01 -16.88 7.30
CA ARG A 81 6.40 -17.19 6.98
C ARG A 81 7.23 -17.11 8.24
N PHE A 82 8.13 -18.06 8.40
CA PHE A 82 9.07 -18.08 9.51
C PHE A 82 10.45 -18.49 9.03
N TRP A 83 11.46 -18.03 9.76
CA TRP A 83 12.85 -18.41 9.53
C TRP A 83 13.41 -19.14 10.74
N ASP A 84 14.12 -20.22 10.44
CA ASP A 84 14.89 -20.99 11.40
C ASP A 84 16.28 -21.31 10.83
N PRO A 85 17.36 -21.27 11.63
CA PRO A 85 18.70 -21.60 11.16
C PRO A 85 18.82 -23.02 10.57
N THR A 86 18.04 -23.97 11.07
CA THR A 86 18.05 -25.37 10.64
C THR A 86 17.24 -25.57 9.36
N TYR A 87 16.05 -24.96 9.27
CA TYR A 87 15.09 -25.21 8.19
C TYR A 87 15.01 -24.11 7.14
N SER A 88 15.81 -23.05 7.28
CA SER A 88 15.76 -21.84 6.45
C SER A 88 14.38 -21.18 6.49
N TYR A 89 14.02 -20.45 5.43
CA TYR A 89 12.69 -19.87 5.26
C TYR A 89 11.66 -20.94 4.93
N GLN A 90 10.59 -20.95 5.71
CA GLN A 90 9.47 -21.88 5.60
C GLN A 90 8.16 -21.11 5.69
N SER A 91 7.06 -21.73 5.27
CA SER A 91 5.75 -21.13 5.39
C SER A 91 4.64 -22.14 5.59
N ILE A 92 3.60 -21.70 6.27
CA ILE A 92 2.29 -22.35 6.30
C ILE A 92 1.25 -21.41 5.67
N THR A 93 0.36 -21.96 4.86
CA THR A 93 -0.70 -21.19 4.19
C THR A 93 -2.06 -21.80 4.47
N PHE A 94 -2.98 -20.95 4.91
CA PHE A 94 -4.41 -21.21 4.96
C PHE A 94 -5.08 -20.38 3.88
N ALA A 95 -5.95 -20.97 3.08
CA ALA A 95 -6.66 -20.26 2.03
C ALA A 95 -8.13 -20.67 1.94
N LEU A 96 -8.95 -19.77 1.44
CA LEU A 96 -10.33 -20.00 1.02
C LEU A 96 -10.52 -19.54 -0.43
N PRO A 97 -11.59 -19.99 -1.08
CA PRO A 97 -12.02 -19.43 -2.36
C PRO A 97 -12.09 -17.91 -2.30
N THR A 98 -11.73 -17.23 -3.40
CA THR A 98 -11.62 -15.75 -3.46
C THR A 98 -12.93 -15.02 -3.18
N THR A 99 -14.07 -15.71 -3.26
CA THR A 99 -15.40 -15.20 -2.95
C THR A 99 -15.80 -15.36 -1.48
N GLN A 100 -14.95 -15.99 -0.67
CA GLN A 100 -15.19 -16.25 0.75
C GLN A 100 -14.26 -15.42 1.63
N SER A 101 -14.55 -15.39 2.92
CA SER A 101 -13.71 -14.75 3.94
C SER A 101 -13.63 -15.65 5.17
N PHE A 102 -12.49 -15.65 5.84
CA PHE A 102 -12.29 -16.40 7.06
C PHE A 102 -13.20 -15.88 8.17
N ALA A 103 -13.81 -16.82 8.87
CA ALA A 103 -14.46 -16.65 10.17
C ALA A 103 -13.97 -17.75 11.13
N VAL A 104 -14.23 -17.57 12.43
CA VAL A 104 -14.07 -18.65 13.41
C VAL A 104 -14.95 -19.83 13.00
N GLY A 105 -14.38 -21.04 12.96
CA GLY A 105 -15.07 -22.24 12.51
C GLY A 105 -14.13 -23.30 11.92
N SER A 106 -14.72 -24.42 11.51
CA SER A 106 -14.00 -25.55 10.92
C SER A 106 -14.11 -25.54 9.40
N TYR A 107 -13.00 -25.85 8.75
CA TYR A 107 -12.83 -25.90 7.31
C TYR A 107 -12.38 -27.31 6.92
N PRO A 108 -13.33 -28.23 6.70
CA PRO A 108 -13.02 -29.59 6.27
C PRO A 108 -12.61 -29.60 4.79
N ASP A 109 -12.16 -30.77 4.33
CA ASP A 109 -11.88 -31.05 2.92
C ASP A 109 -10.85 -30.09 2.28
N ALA A 110 -9.93 -29.58 3.10
CA ALA A 110 -8.85 -28.72 2.65
C ALA A 110 -7.90 -29.50 1.74
N THR A 111 -7.34 -28.83 0.73
CA THR A 111 -6.34 -29.43 -0.16
C THR A 111 -5.04 -28.65 -0.14
N ASN A 112 -3.96 -29.20 -0.68
CA ASN A 112 -2.72 -28.43 -0.84
C ASN A 112 -2.76 -27.40 -2.00
N GLN A 113 -3.91 -27.19 -2.65
CA GLN A 113 -4.12 -26.09 -3.59
C GLN A 113 -4.60 -24.84 -2.86
N THR A 114 -3.69 -23.87 -2.69
CA THR A 114 -3.95 -22.63 -1.95
C THR A 114 -4.21 -21.43 -2.85
N TYR A 115 -4.26 -21.62 -4.17
CA TYR A 115 -4.45 -20.56 -5.15
C TYR A 115 -5.59 -20.95 -6.09
N GLU A 116 -6.55 -20.03 -6.28
CA GLU A 116 -7.70 -20.18 -7.19
C GLU A 116 -8.46 -21.52 -7.05
N SER A 117 -8.59 -22.02 -5.81
CA SER A 117 -9.35 -23.23 -5.51
C SER A 117 -10.81 -22.91 -5.13
N ASP A 118 -11.72 -23.84 -5.41
CA ASP A 118 -13.11 -23.84 -4.95
C ASP A 118 -13.28 -24.46 -3.55
N ARG A 119 -12.19 -24.97 -2.97
CA ARG A 119 -12.14 -25.59 -1.64
C ARG A 119 -11.17 -24.85 -0.73
N PRO A 120 -11.26 -25.06 0.61
CA PRO A 120 -10.21 -24.60 1.52
C PRO A 120 -8.84 -25.13 1.09
N GLY A 121 -7.81 -24.30 1.29
CA GLY A 121 -6.42 -24.62 1.03
C GLY A 121 -5.62 -24.69 2.33
N LEU A 122 -4.77 -25.71 2.44
CA LEU A 122 -3.80 -25.88 3.51
C LEU A 122 -2.46 -26.34 2.92
N SER A 123 -1.41 -25.54 3.08
CA SER A 123 -0.05 -25.91 2.70
C SER A 123 0.86 -25.82 3.92
N LEU A 124 1.49 -26.93 4.28
CA LEU A 124 2.40 -27.05 5.41
C LEU A 124 3.87 -26.84 4.96
N PRO A 125 4.77 -26.45 5.88
CA PRO A 125 6.20 -26.29 5.55
C PRO A 125 6.85 -27.62 5.21
N ASN A 126 7.95 -27.59 4.46
CA ASN A 126 8.73 -28.80 4.14
C ASN A 126 10.02 -28.81 4.96
N LEU A 127 9.94 -29.32 6.20
CA LEU A 127 11.05 -29.29 7.15
C LEU A 127 12.09 -30.39 6.90
N THR A 128 11.67 -31.54 6.38
CA THR A 128 12.53 -32.73 6.24
C THR A 128 12.98 -32.98 4.81
N GLY A 129 12.48 -32.19 3.84
CA GLY A 129 12.76 -32.36 2.43
C GLY A 129 11.94 -33.46 1.75
N GLY A 130 10.95 -34.03 2.44
CA GLY A 130 10.01 -35.00 1.87
C GLY A 130 9.10 -34.38 0.81
N TYR A 131 8.41 -35.24 0.05
CA TYR A 131 7.50 -34.82 -1.02
C TYR A 131 6.05 -35.18 -0.69
N CYS A 132 5.18 -34.18 -0.67
CA CYS A 132 3.73 -34.33 -0.53
C CYS A 132 3.04 -33.75 -1.77
N GLY A 133 2.84 -34.60 -2.79
CA GLY A 133 2.32 -34.15 -4.08
C GLY A 133 0.84 -33.74 -4.03
N THR A 134 0.00 -34.59 -3.45
CA THR A 134 -1.43 -34.32 -3.25
C THR A 134 -1.76 -34.54 -1.79
N ALA A 135 -2.49 -33.61 -1.20
CA ALA A 135 -2.85 -33.69 0.20
C ALA A 135 -4.32 -33.35 0.43
N THR A 136 -4.91 -34.00 1.44
CA THR A 136 -6.21 -33.68 2.01
C THR A 136 -6.02 -33.27 3.46
N GLY A 137 -6.87 -32.40 3.99
CA GLY A 137 -6.73 -31.94 5.35
C GLY A 137 -7.93 -31.20 5.86
N SER A 138 -7.73 -30.58 7.01
CA SER A 138 -8.69 -29.66 7.61
C SER A 138 -7.96 -28.67 8.49
N PHE A 139 -8.62 -27.55 8.77
CA PHE A 139 -8.19 -26.65 9.83
C PHE A 139 -9.39 -26.07 10.55
N THR A 140 -9.21 -25.71 11.82
CA THR A 140 -10.23 -25.05 12.63
C THR A 140 -9.64 -23.77 13.20
N ILE A 141 -10.31 -22.66 12.91
CA ILE A 141 -9.98 -21.35 13.45
C ILE A 141 -10.79 -21.15 14.73
N THR A 142 -10.11 -20.88 15.84
CA THR A 142 -10.72 -20.70 17.17
C THR A 142 -10.73 -19.25 17.61
N ASP A 143 -9.76 -18.44 17.18
CA ASP A 143 -9.73 -16.99 17.38
C ASP A 143 -9.29 -16.32 16.07
N LEU A 144 -9.99 -15.26 15.68
CA LEU A 144 -9.71 -14.49 14.48
C LEU A 144 -10.20 -13.07 14.69
N VAL A 145 -9.27 -12.13 14.71
CA VAL A 145 -9.57 -10.70 14.83
C VAL A 145 -8.87 -9.97 13.71
N TRP A 146 -9.68 -9.33 12.86
CA TRP A 146 -9.23 -8.45 11.80
C TRP A 146 -9.30 -6.99 12.26
N GLY A 147 -8.26 -6.24 11.92
CA GLY A 147 -8.30 -4.79 11.85
C GLY A 147 -8.64 -4.30 10.44
N PRO A 148 -8.57 -2.97 10.21
CA PRO A 148 -8.82 -2.39 8.90
C PRO A 148 -7.74 -2.84 7.88
N HIS A 149 -8.10 -2.84 6.59
CA HIS A 149 -7.20 -3.15 5.47
C HIS A 149 -6.42 -4.47 5.65
N ASP A 150 -7.12 -5.55 6.02
CA ASP A 150 -6.55 -6.89 6.24
C ASP A 150 -5.44 -6.95 7.31
N TYR A 151 -5.47 -6.03 8.28
CA TYR A 151 -4.63 -6.15 9.47
C TYR A 151 -4.99 -7.40 10.27
N LEU A 152 -4.06 -8.34 10.45
CA LEU A 152 -4.32 -9.53 11.24
C LEU A 152 -3.89 -9.28 12.69
N GLU A 153 -4.86 -8.97 13.55
CA GLU A 153 -4.60 -8.77 14.98
C GLU A 153 -4.44 -10.12 15.69
N LYS A 154 -5.34 -11.07 15.42
CA LYS A 154 -5.30 -12.41 16.02
C LYS A 154 -5.61 -13.50 15.03
N PHE A 155 -4.93 -14.62 15.16
CA PHE A 155 -5.23 -15.84 14.43
C PHE A 155 -4.75 -17.07 15.18
N ASP A 156 -5.72 -17.86 15.65
CA ASP A 156 -5.49 -19.14 16.31
C ASP A 156 -6.16 -20.23 15.49
N ALA A 157 -5.37 -21.21 15.05
CA ALA A 157 -5.89 -22.31 14.26
C ALA A 157 -5.14 -23.61 14.54
N THR A 158 -5.91 -24.70 14.62
CA THR A 158 -5.38 -26.06 14.56
C THR A 158 -5.56 -26.63 13.17
N PHE A 159 -4.67 -27.51 12.75
CA PHE A 159 -4.72 -28.08 11.40
C PHE A 159 -4.21 -29.52 11.36
N GLU A 160 -4.63 -30.22 10.32
CA GLU A 160 -4.20 -31.57 10.00
C GLU A 160 -4.15 -31.74 8.48
N GLN A 161 -3.10 -32.40 7.99
CA GLN A 161 -2.90 -32.73 6.59
C GLN A 161 -2.43 -34.17 6.45
N HIS A 162 -2.96 -34.86 5.45
CA HIS A 162 -2.56 -36.19 5.02
C HIS A 162 -2.04 -36.13 3.59
N CYS A 163 -0.87 -36.70 3.38
CA CYS A 163 -0.32 -36.87 2.05
C CYS A 163 -0.88 -38.13 1.39
N THR A 164 -1.16 -38.05 0.08
CA THR A 164 -1.71 -39.19 -0.66
C THR A 164 -0.69 -40.32 -0.72
N GLY A 165 -1.10 -41.53 -0.38
CA GLY A 165 -0.24 -42.72 -0.40
C GLY A 165 0.59 -42.91 0.88
N THR A 166 0.40 -42.08 1.90
CA THR A 166 1.04 -42.24 3.22
C THR A 166 0.00 -42.63 4.27
N THR A 167 0.44 -43.32 5.33
CA THR A 167 -0.43 -43.69 6.45
C THR A 167 -0.42 -42.65 7.57
N GLY A 168 0.61 -41.81 7.62
CA GLY A 168 0.76 -40.76 8.63
C GLY A 168 0.11 -39.44 8.23
N SER A 169 -0.17 -38.64 9.25
CA SER A 169 -0.67 -37.26 9.16
C SER A 169 0.33 -36.28 9.77
N ALA A 170 0.33 -35.03 9.30
CA ALA A 170 0.97 -33.90 9.95
C ALA A 170 -0.11 -33.00 10.56
N ARG A 171 0.10 -32.55 11.80
CA ARG A 171 -0.83 -31.71 12.54
C ARG A 171 -0.12 -30.71 13.42
N GLY A 172 -0.82 -29.64 13.76
CA GLY A 172 -0.25 -28.62 14.59
C GLY A 172 -1.21 -27.48 14.90
N GLU A 173 -0.63 -26.43 15.44
CA GLU A 173 -1.33 -25.22 15.85
C GLU A 173 -0.50 -23.99 15.48
N VAL A 174 -1.18 -22.97 14.98
CA VAL A 174 -0.67 -21.62 14.82
C VAL A 174 -1.36 -20.72 15.84
N HIS A 175 -0.56 -19.88 16.48
CA HIS A 175 -1.02 -18.74 17.27
C HIS A 175 -0.34 -17.49 16.73
N ILE A 176 -1.13 -16.44 16.49
CA ILE A 176 -0.66 -15.11 16.13
C ILE A 176 -1.41 -14.11 17.01
N GLN A 177 -0.67 -13.29 17.72
CA GLN A 177 -1.16 -12.14 18.46
C GLN A 177 -0.28 -10.93 18.12
N ASN A 178 -0.88 -10.01 17.37
CA ASN A 178 -0.32 -8.71 17.08
C ASN A 178 -0.93 -7.65 18.02
N PRO A 179 -0.29 -6.47 18.15
CA PRO A 179 -0.89 -5.35 18.88
C PRO A 179 -2.18 -4.90 18.18
N PRO A 180 -3.03 -4.11 18.86
CA PRO A 180 -4.19 -3.51 18.22
C PRO A 180 -3.80 -2.76 16.95
N PRO A 181 -4.64 -2.78 15.89
CA PRO A 181 -4.37 -2.06 14.65
C PRO A 181 -4.12 -0.57 14.93
N PRO A 182 -3.11 0.04 14.30
CA PRO A 182 -2.96 1.49 14.33
C PRO A 182 -4.22 2.19 13.82
N PRO A 183 -4.53 3.39 14.32
CA PRO A 183 -5.66 4.14 13.80
C PRO A 183 -5.43 4.47 12.32
N VAL A 184 -6.46 4.38 11.50
CA VAL A 184 -6.40 4.75 10.08
C VAL A 184 -6.26 6.28 9.96
N LEU A 185 -5.37 6.74 9.08
CA LEU A 185 -5.29 8.16 8.75
C LEU A 185 -6.61 8.64 8.12
N THR A 186 -7.10 9.75 8.65
CA THR A 186 -8.22 10.49 8.06
C THR A 186 -7.76 11.91 7.79
N ILE A 187 -8.24 12.47 6.69
CA ILE A 187 -8.02 13.87 6.33
C ILE A 187 -9.36 14.54 6.03
N GLY A 188 -9.41 15.84 6.22
CA GLY A 188 -10.51 16.69 5.80
C GLY A 188 -9.97 17.91 5.08
N VAL A 189 -10.79 18.50 4.21
CA VAL A 189 -10.48 19.75 3.52
C VAL A 189 -11.70 20.66 3.56
N GLU A 190 -11.46 21.94 3.78
CA GLU A 190 -12.47 23.00 3.70
C GLU A 190 -11.94 24.11 2.83
N LEU A 191 -12.75 24.55 1.89
CA LEU A 191 -12.47 25.68 1.01
C LEU A 191 -13.07 26.97 1.59
N ALA A 192 -12.29 28.05 1.63
CA ALA A 192 -12.81 29.35 2.01
C ALA A 192 -13.73 29.92 0.92
N ASP A 193 -14.80 30.60 1.31
CA ASP A 193 -15.73 31.29 0.41
C ASP A 193 -15.16 32.56 -0.26
N SER A 194 -13.90 32.89 0.03
CA SER A 194 -13.24 34.10 -0.42
C SER A 194 -11.87 33.83 -1.04
N GLY A 195 -11.49 34.67 -2.00
CA GLY A 195 -10.20 34.60 -2.66
C GLY A 195 -9.79 35.97 -3.20
N THR A 196 -8.53 36.09 -3.62
CA THR A 196 -7.99 37.35 -4.15
C THR A 196 -7.44 37.17 -5.56
N ILE A 197 -7.21 38.29 -6.23
CA ILE A 197 -6.47 38.36 -7.50
C ILE A 197 -5.22 39.16 -7.19
N SER A 198 -4.05 38.52 -7.33
CA SER A 198 -2.75 39.11 -7.10
C SER A 198 -2.57 40.35 -7.99
N ALA A 199 -2.37 41.52 -7.37
CA ALA A 199 -2.11 42.76 -8.12
C ALA A 199 -0.79 42.71 -8.92
N ARG A 200 0.13 41.81 -8.56
CA ARG A 200 1.44 41.68 -9.22
C ARG A 200 1.41 40.72 -10.40
N SER A 201 0.85 39.53 -10.21
CA SER A 201 0.87 38.47 -11.22
C SER A 201 -0.44 38.36 -12.00
N GLY A 202 -1.55 38.86 -11.45
CA GLY A 202 -2.89 38.63 -12.01
C GLY A 202 -3.47 37.25 -11.69
N ASP A 203 -2.75 36.41 -10.96
CA ASP A 203 -3.21 35.08 -10.56
C ASP A 203 -4.35 35.18 -9.55
N ALA A 204 -5.31 34.27 -9.62
CA ALA A 204 -6.24 34.06 -8.52
C ALA A 204 -5.51 33.38 -7.35
N VAL A 205 -5.88 33.72 -6.13
CA VAL A 205 -5.35 33.12 -4.90
C VAL A 205 -6.53 32.61 -4.10
N VAL A 206 -6.48 31.32 -3.77
CA VAL A 206 -7.49 30.67 -2.93
C VAL A 206 -6.86 30.02 -1.73
N HIS A 207 -7.67 29.82 -0.71
CA HIS A 207 -7.23 29.33 0.58
C HIS A 207 -8.34 28.55 1.25
N GLY A 208 -7.98 27.89 2.33
CA GLY A 208 -8.89 27.09 3.11
C GLY A 208 -8.16 26.47 4.29
N THR A 209 -8.73 25.40 4.82
CA THR A 209 -8.07 24.60 5.86
C THR A 209 -8.07 23.13 5.51
N VAL A 210 -7.16 22.39 6.13
CA VAL A 210 -7.15 20.92 6.16
C VAL A 210 -7.13 20.43 7.59
N THR A 211 -7.69 19.26 7.84
CA THR A 211 -7.59 18.54 9.11
C THR A 211 -7.01 17.15 8.89
N CYS A 212 -6.40 16.57 9.92
CA CYS A 212 -5.81 15.23 9.86
C CYS A 212 -5.86 14.56 11.24
N SER A 213 -5.99 13.24 11.26
CA SER A 213 -5.90 12.45 12.50
C SER A 213 -4.46 12.14 12.93
N GLN A 214 -3.47 12.29 12.03
CA GLN A 214 -2.05 12.06 12.31
C GLN A 214 -1.17 13.08 11.56
N PRO A 215 0.08 13.32 11.99
CA PRO A 215 1.00 14.21 11.29
C PRO A 215 1.36 13.71 9.89
N VAL A 216 1.00 14.46 8.85
CA VAL A 216 1.21 14.10 7.43
C VAL A 216 1.34 15.34 6.55
N THR A 217 1.95 15.19 5.37
CA THR A 217 1.86 16.19 4.30
C THR A 217 0.65 15.90 3.44
N ILE A 218 -0.28 16.87 3.35
CA ILE A 218 -1.45 16.80 2.48
C ILE A 218 -1.17 17.58 1.21
N TYR A 219 -1.40 16.95 0.07
CA TYR A 219 -1.34 17.57 -1.25
C TYR A 219 -2.75 18.00 -1.64
N LEU A 220 -2.89 19.23 -2.12
CA LEU A 220 -4.14 19.79 -2.60
C LEU A 220 -4.03 20.10 -4.07
N GLU A 221 -5.10 19.85 -4.81
CA GLU A 221 -5.23 20.28 -6.19
C GLU A 221 -6.68 20.56 -6.57
N GLY A 222 -6.84 21.28 -7.67
CA GLY A 222 -8.14 21.49 -8.29
C GLY A 222 -8.04 22.34 -9.54
N GLU A 223 -9.18 22.48 -10.21
CA GLU A 223 -9.33 23.26 -11.44
C GLU A 223 -10.25 24.45 -11.18
N PHE A 224 -9.85 25.61 -11.70
CA PHE A 224 -10.61 26.85 -11.69
C PHE A 224 -11.12 27.12 -13.09
N THR A 225 -12.40 27.43 -13.21
CA THR A 225 -12.99 27.94 -14.46
C THR A 225 -13.89 29.14 -14.16
N GLN A 226 -13.68 30.26 -14.86
CA GLN A 226 -14.47 31.47 -14.67
C GLN A 226 -14.86 32.10 -16.01
N GLY A 227 -16.15 32.29 -16.23
CA GLY A 227 -16.72 32.90 -17.45
C GLY A 227 -17.51 31.90 -18.31
N PRO A 228 -18.10 32.37 -19.43
CA PRO A 228 -18.89 31.52 -20.31
C PRO A 228 -18.01 30.57 -21.12
N ALA A 229 -18.59 29.44 -21.52
CA ALA A 229 -17.96 28.48 -22.42
C ALA A 229 -17.41 29.17 -23.68
N GLY A 230 -16.18 28.83 -24.06
CA GLY A 230 -15.47 29.44 -25.19
C GLY A 230 -14.78 30.78 -24.91
N ARG A 231 -14.98 31.39 -23.73
CA ARG A 231 -14.24 32.59 -23.28
C ARG A 231 -14.03 32.59 -21.76
N GLN A 232 -13.52 31.47 -21.25
CA GLN A 232 -13.26 31.24 -19.83
C GLN A 232 -11.80 31.48 -19.46
N ALA A 233 -11.58 32.07 -18.29
CA ALA A 233 -10.32 31.93 -17.58
C ALA A 233 -10.28 30.51 -17.00
N SER A 234 -9.18 29.79 -17.22
CA SER A 234 -9.00 28.45 -16.69
C SER A 234 -7.59 28.30 -16.11
N GLY A 235 -7.52 27.66 -14.95
CA GLY A 235 -6.27 27.44 -14.23
C GLY A 235 -6.36 26.18 -13.39
N VAL A 236 -5.20 25.60 -13.09
CA VAL A 236 -5.10 24.53 -12.10
C VAL A 236 -4.20 25.03 -10.99
N TYR A 237 -4.43 24.52 -9.79
CA TYR A 237 -3.58 24.83 -8.64
C TYR A 237 -3.11 23.57 -7.97
N ARG A 238 -1.96 23.70 -7.32
CA ARG A 238 -1.42 22.73 -6.38
C ARG A 238 -0.96 23.47 -5.14
N ALA A 239 -1.20 22.86 -3.98
CA ALA A 239 -0.68 23.33 -2.71
C ALA A 239 -0.30 22.14 -1.83
N GLU A 240 0.48 22.41 -0.81
CA GLU A 240 0.90 21.43 0.19
C GLU A 240 0.66 22.02 1.58
N ALA A 241 0.21 21.19 2.50
CA ALA A 241 0.03 21.56 3.90
C ALA A 241 0.65 20.49 4.79
N ALA A 242 1.61 20.89 5.63
CA ALA A 242 2.11 20.05 6.70
C ALA A 242 1.06 20.03 7.82
N CYS A 243 0.22 19.00 7.81
CA CYS A 243 -0.89 18.86 8.73
C CYS A 243 -0.43 18.21 10.03
N THR A 244 -0.82 18.79 11.17
CA THR A 244 -0.61 18.21 12.50
C THR A 244 -1.96 18.13 13.23
N PRO A 245 -2.25 17.04 13.95
CA PRO A 245 -3.50 16.93 14.70
C PRO A 245 -3.61 18.02 15.77
N GLY A 246 -4.84 18.46 16.04
CA GLY A 246 -5.13 19.46 17.08
C GLY A 246 -5.91 20.69 16.59
N GLY A 247 -6.09 20.83 15.27
CA GLY A 247 -6.98 21.86 14.70
C GLY A 247 -6.82 22.00 13.18
N PRO A 248 -7.64 22.84 12.54
CA PRO A 248 -7.51 23.13 11.12
C PRO A 248 -6.18 23.83 10.79
N VAL A 249 -5.47 23.33 9.78
CA VAL A 249 -4.21 23.90 9.28
C VAL A 249 -4.50 24.68 7.99
N PRO A 250 -4.12 25.96 7.90
CA PRO A 250 -4.41 26.77 6.73
C PRO A 250 -3.55 26.35 5.53
N TRP A 251 -4.12 26.45 4.33
CA TRP A 251 -3.42 26.31 3.06
C TRP A 251 -3.79 27.48 2.13
N THR A 252 -2.88 27.80 1.21
CA THR A 252 -3.09 28.83 0.19
C THR A 252 -2.47 28.35 -1.12
N ALA A 253 -3.12 28.62 -2.25
CA ALA A 253 -2.64 28.27 -3.58
C ALA A 253 -2.77 29.46 -4.53
N SER A 254 -1.77 29.64 -5.40
CA SER A 254 -1.85 30.54 -6.54
C SER A 254 -2.37 29.77 -7.75
N VAL A 255 -3.27 30.39 -8.51
CA VAL A 255 -3.94 29.82 -9.67
C VAL A 255 -3.65 30.69 -10.89
N PRO A 256 -2.55 30.43 -11.61
CA PRO A 256 -2.29 31.11 -12.87
C PRO A 256 -3.32 30.69 -13.93
N THR A 257 -3.69 31.61 -14.82
CA THR A 257 -4.50 31.25 -16.00
C THR A 257 -3.59 30.66 -17.07
N TYR A 258 -4.00 29.55 -17.69
CA TYR A 258 -3.36 29.01 -18.90
C TYR A 258 -4.14 29.37 -20.17
N THR A 259 -5.18 30.20 -20.05
CA THR A 259 -5.90 30.77 -21.20
C THR A 259 -5.51 32.24 -21.38
N GLU A 260 -5.84 32.80 -22.54
CA GLU A 260 -5.66 34.24 -22.80
C GLU A 260 -6.62 35.13 -21.98
N VAL A 261 -7.56 34.52 -21.23
CA VAL A 261 -8.55 35.23 -20.42
C VAL A 261 -8.02 35.36 -18.99
N ALA A 262 -7.84 36.59 -18.53
CA ALA A 262 -7.46 36.90 -17.16
C ALA A 262 -8.62 36.70 -16.16
N TRP A 263 -8.28 36.35 -14.92
CA TRP A 263 -9.22 36.29 -13.80
C TRP A 263 -9.88 37.64 -13.55
N ARG A 264 -11.13 37.61 -13.08
CA ARG A 264 -11.94 38.80 -12.77
C ARG A 264 -12.54 38.70 -11.39
N GLN A 265 -12.82 39.86 -10.81
CA GLN A 265 -13.64 39.93 -9.59
C GLN A 265 -14.99 39.27 -9.87
N GLY A 266 -15.44 38.42 -8.97
CA GLY A 266 -16.62 37.60 -9.23
C GLY A 266 -16.61 36.30 -8.46
N ASP A 267 -17.67 35.54 -8.65
CA ASP A 267 -17.83 34.21 -8.10
C ASP A 267 -17.15 33.20 -9.03
N VAL A 268 -16.49 32.20 -8.46
CA VAL A 268 -15.91 31.06 -9.18
C VAL A 268 -16.27 29.78 -8.44
N SER A 269 -16.75 28.77 -9.16
CA SER A 269 -16.98 27.44 -8.58
C SER A 269 -15.66 26.69 -8.55
N VAL A 270 -15.30 26.14 -7.40
CA VAL A 270 -13.99 25.56 -7.17
C VAL A 270 -14.16 24.20 -6.48
N PRO A 271 -13.82 23.10 -7.16
CA PRO A 271 -13.53 21.84 -6.49
C PRO A 271 -12.13 21.91 -5.86
N VAL A 272 -11.99 21.32 -4.68
CA VAL A 272 -10.70 21.02 -4.05
C VAL A 272 -10.65 19.54 -3.74
N ARG A 273 -9.56 18.90 -4.15
CA ARG A 273 -9.20 17.54 -3.79
C ARG A 273 -7.94 17.58 -2.95
N ALA A 274 -8.06 17.15 -1.71
CA ALA A 274 -6.94 16.89 -0.81
C ALA A 274 -6.63 15.40 -0.82
N TYR A 275 -5.35 15.04 -0.89
CA TYR A 275 -4.92 13.65 -0.86
C TYR A 275 -3.56 13.49 -0.17
N THR A 276 -3.36 12.33 0.41
CA THR A 276 -2.09 11.92 1.00
C THR A 276 -1.99 10.39 1.04
N TYR A 277 -0.79 9.88 1.29
CA TYR A 277 -0.53 8.45 1.34
C TYR A 277 -0.55 7.97 2.79
N GLU A 278 -1.37 6.95 3.07
CA GLU A 278 -1.42 6.28 4.36
C GLU A 278 -0.13 5.45 4.54
N PRO A 279 0.72 5.77 5.54
CA PRO A 279 2.06 5.17 5.64
C PRO A 279 2.10 3.76 6.22
N PHE A 280 1.03 3.31 6.89
CA PHE A 280 0.92 2.01 7.54
C PHE A 280 0.20 0.96 6.69
N TYR A 281 -0.98 1.28 6.17
CA TYR A 281 -1.88 0.47 5.35
C TYR A 281 -1.68 0.69 3.83
N LEU A 282 -0.78 1.60 3.44
CA LEU A 282 -0.26 1.72 2.08
C LEU A 282 -1.32 2.02 1.00
N PHE A 283 -2.28 2.90 1.31
CA PHE A 283 -3.31 3.35 0.37
C PHE A 283 -3.45 4.87 0.33
N TRP A 284 -4.11 5.39 -0.72
CA TRP A 284 -4.37 6.83 -0.84
C TRP A 284 -5.62 7.24 -0.08
N VAL A 285 -5.47 8.18 0.86
CA VAL A 285 -6.59 8.84 1.53
C VAL A 285 -6.93 10.11 0.76
N ASN A 286 -8.22 10.35 0.52
CA ASN A 286 -8.71 11.51 -0.21
C ASN A 286 -9.81 12.20 0.60
N ALA A 287 -9.88 13.53 0.49
CA ALA A 287 -11.01 14.34 0.92
C ALA A 287 -11.31 15.37 -0.16
N GLU A 288 -12.59 15.68 -0.35
CA GLU A 288 -13.05 16.62 -1.35
C GLU A 288 -13.97 17.64 -0.71
N ASP A 289 -13.86 18.87 -1.19
CA ASP A 289 -14.83 19.93 -0.92
C ASP A 289 -15.07 20.70 -2.22
N SER A 290 -16.19 21.38 -2.32
CA SER A 290 -16.48 22.24 -3.46
C SER A 290 -17.36 23.39 -3.04
N GLY A 291 -17.05 24.59 -3.55
CA GLY A 291 -17.77 25.78 -3.15
C GLY A 291 -17.65 26.92 -4.15
N VAL A 292 -18.39 27.98 -3.87
CA VAL A 292 -18.28 29.24 -4.59
C VAL A 292 -17.30 30.13 -3.85
N VAL A 293 -16.23 30.52 -4.52
CA VAL A 293 -15.22 31.45 -4.01
C VAL A 293 -15.45 32.83 -4.61
N ARG A 294 -15.57 33.85 -3.76
CA ARG A 294 -15.66 35.25 -4.20
C ARG A 294 -14.27 35.85 -4.39
N LEU A 295 -13.84 36.00 -5.64
CA LEU A 295 -12.59 36.68 -6.00
C LEU A 295 -12.71 38.20 -5.87
N ARG A 296 -11.78 38.81 -5.14
CA ARG A 296 -11.62 40.27 -5.01
C ARG A 296 -10.23 40.70 -5.48
N LYS A 297 -10.03 41.98 -5.79
CA LYS A 297 -8.66 42.46 -6.04
C LYS A 297 -7.89 42.43 -4.71
N GLY A 298 -6.69 41.85 -4.73
CA GLY A 298 -5.75 41.89 -3.60
C GLY A 298 -4.93 43.17 -3.55
#